data_AF-A0A8J3S2T7-F1
#
_entry.id   AF-A0A8J3S2T7-F1
#
_cell.length_a   1.000
_cell.length_b   1.000
_cell.length_c   1.000
_cell.angle_alpha   90.00
_cell.angle_beta   90.00
_cell.angle_gamma   90.00
#
_symmetry.space_group_name_H-M   'P 1'
#
loop_
_entity.id
_entity.type
_entity.pdbx_description
1 polymer ?
#
loop_
_entity_poly.entity_id
_entity_poly.type
_entity_poly.pdbx_seq_one_letter_code
_entity_poly.pdbx_strand_id
1 'polypeptide(L)'
;MRSSDPGRPVSIDLNESQRKTLAACIGRSYPSWRIWQAHRTWYATGRPRADAPVRTLHAPDAGALCEQLAEVERQKLNAVPAPPVPHEEVCRAGDAP
;
A
#
# COMPACT_ATOMS: atom_id res chain seq x y z
N MET A 1 -13.61 -45.68 -4.96
CA MET A 1 -12.35 -44.93 -4.73
C MET A 1 -12.32 -43.72 -5.65
N ARG A 2 -12.57 -42.51 -5.12
CA ARG A 2 -12.24 -41.22 -5.76
C ARG A 2 -12.34 -40.14 -4.68
N SER A 3 -11.25 -39.93 -3.95
CA SER A 3 -11.08 -38.76 -3.09
C SER A 3 -10.96 -37.55 -4.01
N SER A 4 -11.98 -36.70 -4.02
CA SER A 4 -11.87 -35.33 -4.54
C SER A 4 -11.31 -34.52 -3.39
N ASP A 5 -10.06 -34.06 -3.51
CA ASP A 5 -9.41 -33.15 -2.55
C ASP A 5 -9.80 -31.71 -2.94
N PRO A 6 -10.65 -31.00 -2.17
CA PRO A 6 -11.01 -29.63 -2.45
C PRO A 6 -10.23 -28.74 -1.47
N GLY A 7 -9.10 -28.17 -1.87
CA GLY A 7 -8.52 -27.16 -0.98
C GLY A 7 -7.08 -26.69 -1.15
N ARG A 8 -6.33 -27.13 -2.16
CA ARG A 8 -5.05 -26.45 -2.43
C ARG A 8 -5.30 -25.19 -3.27
N PRO A 9 -4.94 -23.98 -2.79
CA PRO A 9 -4.86 -22.82 -3.66
C PRO A 9 -3.88 -23.18 -4.76
N VAL A 10 -4.35 -23.12 -6.01
CA VAL A 10 -3.51 -23.34 -7.18
C VAL A 10 -2.53 -22.17 -7.19
N SER A 11 -1.33 -22.37 -6.64
CA SER A 11 -0.22 -21.46 -6.84
C SER A 11 0.16 -21.55 -8.31
N ILE A 12 -0.48 -20.70 -9.13
CA ILE A 12 -0.15 -20.58 -10.55
C ILE A 12 1.26 -20.04 -10.61
N ASP A 13 2.21 -20.89 -11.00
CA ASP A 13 3.58 -20.45 -11.25
C ASP A 13 3.57 -19.62 -12.53
N LEU A 14 3.43 -18.30 -12.37
CA LEU A 14 3.38 -17.36 -13.48
C LEU A 14 4.75 -17.31 -14.15
N ASN A 15 4.78 -17.44 -15.47
CA ASN A 15 6.03 -17.22 -16.22
C ASN A 15 6.44 -15.73 -16.18
N GLU A 16 7.67 -15.42 -16.60
CA GLU A 16 8.20 -14.05 -16.52
C GLU A 16 7.33 -13.00 -17.23
N SER A 17 6.82 -13.32 -18.42
CA SER A 17 5.95 -12.41 -19.19
C SER A 17 4.63 -12.15 -18.48
N GLN A 18 4.02 -13.17 -17.89
CA GLN A 18 2.80 -13.04 -17.09
C GLN A 18 3.03 -12.21 -15.83
N ARG A 19 4.15 -12.43 -15.13
CA ARG A 19 4.54 -11.64 -13.95
C ARG A 19 4.70 -10.16 -14.30
N LYS A 20 5.42 -9.84 -15.39
CA LYS A 20 5.59 -8.47 -15.87
C LYS A 20 4.26 -7.82 -16.25
N THR A 21 3.40 -8.56 -16.97
CA THR A 21 2.07 -8.09 -17.36
C THR A 21 1.21 -7.80 -16.14
N LEU A 22 1.20 -8.70 -15.17
CA LEU A 22 0.45 -8.52 -13.92
C LEU A 22 0.98 -7.34 -13.10
N ALA A 23 2.31 -7.21 -12.95
CA ALA A 23 2.91 -6.06 -12.29
C ALA A 23 2.54 -4.73 -12.98
N ALA A 24 2.52 -4.70 -14.31
CA ALA A 24 2.10 -3.53 -15.07
C ALA A 24 0.60 -3.22 -14.89
N CYS A 25 -0.26 -4.24 -14.85
CA CYS A 25 -1.68 -4.07 -14.58
C CYS A 25 -1.94 -3.49 -13.19
N ILE A 26 -1.28 -4.02 -12.16
CA ILE A 26 -1.40 -3.49 -10.79
C ILE A 26 -0.84 -2.05 -10.74
N GLY A 27 0.31 -1.80 -11.37
CA GLY A 27 0.92 -0.47 -11.42
C GLY A 27 0.05 0.58 -12.12
N ARG A 28 -0.77 0.18 -13.11
CA ARG A 28 -1.78 1.06 -13.71
C ARG A 28 -2.88 1.46 -12.75
N SER A 29 -3.32 0.55 -11.88
CA SER A 29 -4.33 0.84 -10.84
C SER A 29 -3.77 1.65 -9.68
N TYR A 30 -2.47 1.51 -9.39
CA TYR A 30 -1.79 2.18 -8.28
C TYR A 30 -0.57 2.97 -8.79
N PRO A 31 -0.78 4.11 -9.49
CA PRO A 31 0.27 4.81 -10.23
C PRO A 31 1.38 5.41 -9.35
N SER A 32 1.11 5.63 -8.06
CA SER A 32 2.09 6.10 -7.07
C SER A 32 3.09 5.03 -6.63
N TRP A 33 2.93 3.79 -7.11
CA TRP A 33 3.66 2.61 -6.69
C TRP A 33 4.37 1.93 -7.86
N ARG A 34 5.64 1.59 -7.66
CA ARG A 34 6.39 0.68 -8.54
C ARG A 34 6.23 -0.74 -8.01
N ILE A 35 5.96 -1.69 -8.91
CA ILE A 35 5.58 -3.06 -8.55
C ILE A 35 6.44 -4.07 -9.30
N TRP A 36 6.93 -5.09 -8.61
CA TRP A 36 7.72 -6.18 -9.20
C TRP A 36 7.61 -7.44 -8.34
N GLN A 37 8.06 -8.58 -8.88
CA GLN A 37 8.18 -9.83 -8.12
C GLN A 37 9.64 -10.29 -8.11
N ALA A 38 10.14 -10.72 -6.95
CA ALA A 38 11.45 -11.33 -6.80
C ALA A 38 11.36 -12.56 -5.89
N HIS A 39 11.97 -13.67 -6.30
CA HIS A 39 12.08 -14.90 -5.49
C HIS A 39 10.75 -15.36 -4.84
N ARG A 40 9.67 -15.33 -5.64
CA ARG A 40 8.26 -15.61 -5.29
C ARG A 40 7.52 -14.53 -4.49
N THR A 41 8.20 -13.53 -3.95
CA THR A 41 7.57 -12.43 -3.22
C THR A 41 7.23 -11.27 -4.15
N TRP A 42 6.02 -10.73 -4.03
CA TRP A 42 5.59 -9.50 -4.67
C TRP A 42 5.98 -8.30 -3.83
N TYR A 43 6.50 -7.27 -4.47
CA TYR A 43 6.96 -6.04 -3.85
C TYR A 43 6.27 -4.84 -4.48
N ALA A 44 5.99 -3.84 -3.65
CA ALA A 44 5.62 -2.51 -4.12
C ALA A 44 6.42 -1.46 -3.34
N THR A 45 6.98 -0.46 -4.03
CA THR A 45 7.55 0.72 -3.37
C THR A 45 6.95 1.98 -3.95
N GLY A 46 6.58 2.91 -3.08
CA GLY A 46 5.86 4.10 -3.51
C GLY A 46 5.66 5.10 -2.39
N ARG A 47 5.09 6.24 -2.74
CA ARG A 47 4.63 7.24 -1.78
C ARG A 47 3.09 7.26 -1.81
N PRO A 48 2.41 6.92 -0.72
CA PRO A 48 0.95 6.92 -0.69
C PRO A 48 0.36 8.35 -0.80
N ARG A 49 1.08 9.34 -0.28
CA ARG A 49 0.79 10.78 -0.38
C ARG A 49 2.09 11.52 -0.74
N ALA A 50 1.97 12.71 -1.33
CA ALA A 50 3.13 13.52 -1.73
C ALA A 50 4.11 13.77 -0.56
N ASP A 51 3.54 14.08 0.62
CA ASP A 51 4.27 14.40 1.85
C ASP A 51 4.57 13.18 2.74
N ALA A 52 4.11 11.99 2.35
CA ALA A 52 4.40 10.78 3.11
C ALA A 52 5.79 10.22 2.79
N PRO A 53 6.45 9.55 3.76
CA PRO A 53 7.68 8.84 3.50
C PRO A 53 7.47 7.74 2.46
N VAL A 54 8.52 7.42 1.70
CA VAL A 54 8.54 6.25 0.81
C VAL A 54 8.32 5.01 1.65
N ARG A 55 7.41 4.14 1.21
CA ARG A 55 7.08 2.90 1.89
C ARG A 55 7.27 1.73 0.93
N THR A 56 7.71 0.61 1.49
CA THR A 56 7.87 -0.65 0.76
C THR A 56 6.95 -1.70 1.37
N LEU A 57 6.14 -2.32 0.52
CA LEU A 57 5.22 -3.41 0.84
C LEU A 57 5.76 -4.70 0.23
N HIS A 58 5.44 -5.81 0.87
CA HIS A 58 5.79 -7.15 0.40
C HIS A 58 4.64 -8.11 0.70
N ALA A 59 4.40 -9.04 -0.22
CA ALA A 59 3.33 -10.00 -0.12
C ALA A 59 3.71 -11.33 -0.79
N PRO A 60 3.17 -12.47 -0.32
CA PRO A 60 3.45 -13.77 -0.90
C PRO A 60 2.86 -13.93 -2.31
N ASP A 61 1.80 -13.19 -2.64
CA ASP A 61 1.13 -13.23 -3.94
C ASP A 61 0.59 -11.84 -4.33
N ALA A 62 0.17 -11.71 -5.59
CA ALA A 62 -0.32 -10.46 -6.14
C ALA A 62 -1.65 -10.00 -5.52
N GLY A 63 -2.52 -10.93 -5.11
CA GLY A 63 -3.80 -10.61 -4.48
C GLY A 63 -3.59 -9.96 -3.12
N ALA A 64 -2.77 -10.59 -2.27
CA ALA A 64 -2.38 -10.03 -0.97
C ALA A 64 -1.67 -8.66 -1.11
N LEU A 65 -0.88 -8.46 -2.17
CA LEU A 65 -0.28 -7.14 -2.45
C LEU A 65 -1.36 -6.09 -2.76
N CYS A 66 -2.33 -6.42 -3.61
CA CYS A 66 -3.44 -5.53 -3.97
C CYS A 66 -4.28 -5.15 -2.74
N GLU A 67 -4.54 -6.09 -1.83
CA GLU A 67 -5.24 -5.82 -0.56
C GLU A 67 -4.49 -4.81 0.32
N GLN A 68 -3.18 -5.00 0.48
CA GLN A 68 -2.35 -4.03 1.22
C GLN A 68 -2.35 -2.64 0.56
N LEU A 69 -2.25 -2.58 -0.77
CA LEU A 69 -2.29 -1.32 -1.51
C LEU A 69 -3.66 -0.62 -1.35
N ALA A 70 -4.75 -1.37 -1.44
CA ALA A 70 -6.10 -0.85 -1.23
C ALA A 70 -6.29 -0.29 0.18
N GLU A 71 -5.77 -0.97 1.20
CA GLU A 71 -5.81 -0.51 2.58
C GLU A 71 -5.01 0.79 2.78
N VAL A 72 -3.82 0.88 2.19
CA VAL A 72 -3.00 2.10 2.27
C VAL A 72 -3.69 3.29 1.57
N GLU A 73 -4.31 3.09 0.41
CA GLU A 73 -5.08 4.16 -0.26
C GLU A 73 -6.38 4.50 0.50
N ARG A 74 -7.03 3.55 1.19
CA ARG A 74 -8.14 3.84 2.11
C ARG A 74 -7.70 4.69 3.29
N GLN A 75 -6.54 4.41 3.88
CA GLN A 75 -5.98 5.22 4.96
C GLN A 75 -5.65 6.64 4.48
N LYS A 76 -5.21 6.80 3.23
CA LYS A 76 -5.07 8.11 2.58
C LYS A 76 -6.40 8.84 2.42
N LEU A 77 -7.53 8.16 2.24
CA LEU A 77 -8.84 8.83 2.20
C LEU A 77 -9.33 9.21 3.60
N ASN A 78 -9.03 8.39 4.61
CA ASN A 78 -9.52 8.57 5.98
C ASN A 78 -8.63 9.42 6.89
N ALA A 79 -7.39 9.71 6.50
CA ALA A 79 -6.55 10.64 7.24
C ALA A 79 -7.05 12.07 7.02
N VAL A 80 -8.10 12.41 7.79
CA VAL A 80 -8.60 13.75 8.06
C VAL A 80 -7.38 14.60 8.46
N PRO A 81 -7.12 15.75 7.79
CA PRO A 81 -6.12 16.67 8.30
C PRO A 81 -6.57 17.03 9.72
N ALA A 82 -5.74 16.74 10.72
CA ALA A 82 -5.98 17.20 12.07
C ALA A 82 -6.32 18.71 12.00
N PRO A 83 -7.39 19.18 12.67
CA PRO A 83 -7.71 20.60 12.65
C PRO A 83 -6.44 21.36 13.06
N PRO A 84 -6.11 22.47 12.37
CA PRO A 84 -4.94 23.25 12.76
C PRO A 84 -5.09 23.59 14.23
N VAL A 85 -4.07 23.26 15.03
CA VAL A 85 -4.04 23.61 16.44
C VAL A 85 -4.23 25.14 16.50
N PRO A 86 -5.30 25.65 17.13
CA PRO A 86 -5.48 27.10 17.24
C PRO A 86 -4.29 27.66 18.00
N HIS A 87 -3.57 28.57 17.35
CA HIS A 87 -2.40 29.30 17.86
C HIS A 87 -2.84 30.45 18.77
N GLU A 88 -3.80 30.19 19.66
CA GLU A 88 -4.23 31.07 20.73
C GLU A 88 -3.99 30.24 22.00
N GLU A 89 -2.83 30.31 22.65
CA GLU A 89 -2.67 31.19 23.81
C GLU A 89 -1.19 31.20 24.24
N VAL A 90 -0.32 31.91 23.50
CA VAL A 90 0.98 32.36 24.02
C VAL A 90 1.15 33.83 23.66
N CYS A 91 0.28 34.69 24.21
CA CYS A 91 0.51 36.12 24.26
C CYS A 91 -0.16 36.72 25.51
N ARG A 92 0.66 37.41 26.31
CA ARG A 92 0.36 38.24 27.50
C ARG A 92 0.10 37.54 28.84
N ALA A 93 1.20 37.16 29.47
CA ALA A 93 1.43 37.49 30.88
C ALA A 93 2.83 38.13 31.00
N GLY A 94 3.01 39.22 30.24
CA GLY A 94 4.07 40.19 30.49
C GLY A 94 3.36 41.52 30.69
N ASP A 95 3.67 42.18 31.80
CA ASP A 95 3.24 43.52 32.21
C ASP A 95 2.03 43.61 33.14
N ALA A 96 2.34 43.72 34.44
CA ALA A 96 1.66 44.61 35.37
C ALA A 96 2.68 45.07 36.45
N PRO A 97 2.65 46.35 36.87
CA PRO A 97 3.76 47.09 37.48
C PRO A 97 4.16 46.67 38.90
#